data_AF-A0A7W9FZV0-F1
#
_entry.id   AF-A0A7W9FZV0-F1
#
_cell.length_a   1.000
_cell.length_b   1.000
_cell.length_c   1.000
_cell.angle_alpha   90.00
_cell.angle_beta   90.00
_cell.angle_gamma   90.00
#
_symmetry.space_group_name_H-M   'P 1'
#
loop_
_entity.id
_entity.type
_entity.pdbx_description
1 polymer ?
#
loop_
_entity_poly.entity_id
_entity_poly.type
_entity_poly.pdbx_seq_one_letter_code
_entity_poly.pdbx_strand_id
1 'polypeptide(L)'
;METTAEEQLIGPLLLARGTIDRSSALRANERWLERAWTDPSTRVLVIDDGHTLVRRSGDAVQAVLYAPAEAPPGERYLLGVEDGVAYFAVAAPLPGVPGGDVNGRVTVPMSLRDTPDGEPVAAGLRQVGGLLGDRDAGLLVYAVALEAWHTTHEYCPRCGTRTEVQAGGHIRVCPQDGSQHFPRVDPAVIMLVRDADDRCLLARGPQWPEGRLSILAGFVEPGESLEHAVAREVAEEVGVTVVRPRYLGSQPWPFPRSLMLGFFAEAISTELTPDAEEIAEARWFSREELARALESGELRLPPPVSIARRLIETWYGGELTGDW
;
A
#
# COMPACT_ATOMS: atom_id res chain seq x y z
N MET A 1 -17.01 28.93 -12.38
CA MET A 1 -16.14 27.90 -12.98
C MET A 1 -14.71 28.25 -12.60
N GLU A 2 -14.42 28.07 -11.32
CA GLU A 2 -13.09 28.20 -10.72
C GLU A 2 -12.84 26.85 -10.07
N THR A 3 -11.90 26.09 -10.61
CA THR A 3 -11.24 25.00 -9.89
C THR A 3 -10.52 25.67 -8.73
N THR A 4 -11.14 25.70 -7.54
CA THR A 4 -10.52 26.31 -6.37
C THR A 4 -9.21 25.61 -6.08
N ALA A 5 -8.19 26.39 -5.74
CA ALA A 5 -6.86 25.94 -5.34
C ALA A 5 -6.88 24.98 -4.12
N GLU A 6 -8.04 24.71 -3.53
CA GLU A 6 -8.25 23.74 -2.43
C GLU A 6 -8.06 22.29 -2.86
N GLU A 7 -8.19 21.96 -4.14
CA GLU A 7 -7.98 20.60 -4.65
C GLU A 7 -6.49 20.26 -4.91
N GLN A 8 -5.53 21.08 -4.45
CA GLN A 8 -4.17 21.07 -5.00
C GLN A 8 -3.21 19.99 -4.52
N LEU A 9 -3.49 19.16 -3.51
CA LEU A 9 -2.79 17.88 -3.27
C LEU A 9 -3.50 17.17 -2.11
N ILE A 10 -3.76 15.87 -2.24
CA ILE A 10 -4.50 14.98 -1.31
C ILE A 10 -3.84 14.75 0.07
N GLY A 11 -3.02 15.71 0.51
CA GLY A 11 -2.16 15.58 1.68
C GLY A 11 -1.11 14.47 1.52
N PRO A 12 -0.41 14.10 2.60
CA PRO A 12 0.56 13.02 2.56
C PRO A 12 -0.12 11.65 2.41
N LEU A 13 0.26 10.92 1.36
CA LEU A 13 -0.07 9.52 1.18
C LEU A 13 0.86 8.66 2.06
N LEU A 14 0.32 8.10 3.14
CA LEU A 14 1.11 7.57 4.25
C LEU A 14 2.08 6.45 3.85
N LEU A 15 1.73 5.63 2.85
CA LEU A 15 2.58 4.55 2.34
C LEU A 15 3.40 4.93 1.11
N ALA A 16 3.29 6.17 0.62
CA ALA A 16 4.15 6.69 -0.45
C ALA A 16 5.36 7.47 0.07
N ARG A 17 5.48 7.61 1.41
CA ARG A 17 6.59 8.32 2.07
C ARG A 17 7.87 7.49 2.03
N GLY A 18 9.01 8.17 1.95
CA GLY A 18 10.32 7.54 1.91
C GLY A 18 11.42 8.57 1.67
N THR A 19 12.56 8.38 2.32
CA THR A 19 13.75 9.26 2.20
C THR A 19 14.96 8.56 1.58
N ILE A 20 14.94 7.21 1.54
CA ILE A 20 16.05 6.37 1.09
C ILE A 20 16.29 6.49 -0.42
N ASP A 21 17.55 6.72 -0.83
CA ASP A 21 17.95 6.53 -2.22
C ASP A 21 18.01 5.02 -2.52
N ARG A 22 17.09 4.56 -3.37
CA ARG A 22 16.97 3.15 -3.79
C ARG A 22 18.22 2.57 -4.46
N SER A 23 19.20 3.42 -4.83
CA SER A 23 20.57 3.06 -5.20
C SER A 23 20.64 1.98 -6.28
N SER A 24 19.85 2.13 -7.35
CA SER A 24 19.70 1.09 -8.39
C SER A 24 21.02 0.73 -9.07
N ALA A 25 21.94 1.69 -9.21
CA ALA A 25 23.27 1.48 -9.78
C ALA A 25 24.17 0.53 -8.96
N LEU A 26 23.90 0.36 -7.66
CA LEU A 26 24.71 -0.49 -6.77
C LEU A 26 24.24 -1.95 -6.77
N ARG A 27 23.02 -2.21 -7.24
CA ARG A 27 22.36 -3.52 -7.17
C ARG A 27 23.14 -4.63 -7.86
N ALA A 28 23.75 -4.35 -9.00
CA ALA A 28 24.52 -5.35 -9.76
C ALA A 28 25.99 -5.47 -9.29
N ASN A 29 26.44 -4.64 -8.34
CA ASN A 29 27.82 -4.64 -7.87
C ASN A 29 27.98 -5.58 -6.66
N GLU A 30 28.22 -6.87 -6.93
CA GLU A 30 28.38 -7.90 -5.91
C GLU A 30 29.44 -7.54 -4.86
N ARG A 31 30.60 -7.03 -5.29
CA ARG A 31 31.66 -6.61 -4.37
C ARG A 31 31.23 -5.48 -3.46
N TRP A 32 30.39 -4.56 -3.94
CA TRP A 32 29.84 -3.50 -3.09
C TRP A 32 28.81 -4.06 -2.11
N LEU A 33 27.91 -4.95 -2.56
CA LEU A 33 26.92 -5.60 -1.71
C LEU A 33 27.58 -6.40 -0.57
N GLU A 34 28.63 -7.16 -0.85
CA GLU A 34 29.40 -7.92 0.15
C GLU A 34 30.07 -7.00 1.18
N ARG A 35 30.69 -5.90 0.72
CA ARG A 35 31.28 -4.91 1.62
C ARG A 35 30.21 -4.23 2.48
N ALA A 36 29.10 -3.80 1.88
CA ALA A 36 28.00 -3.18 2.61
C ALA A 36 27.41 -4.15 3.65
N TRP A 37 27.23 -5.42 3.31
CA TRP A 37 26.72 -6.42 4.25
C TRP A 37 27.67 -6.69 5.43
N THR A 38 28.98 -6.51 5.25
CA THR A 38 29.98 -6.71 6.31
C THR A 38 30.24 -5.44 7.13
N ASP A 39 29.69 -4.30 6.72
CA ASP A 39 29.82 -3.04 7.43
C ASP A 39 28.90 -2.98 8.67
N PRO A 40 29.40 -2.77 9.89
CA PRO A 40 28.58 -2.69 11.11
C PRO A 40 27.65 -1.47 11.15
N SER A 41 27.87 -0.46 10.29
CA SER A 41 26.97 0.69 10.15
C SER A 41 25.70 0.36 9.37
N THR A 42 25.71 -0.70 8.56
CA THR A 42 24.54 -1.17 7.81
C THR A 42 23.38 -1.48 8.76
N ARG A 43 22.16 -1.24 8.28
CA ARG A 43 20.93 -1.51 9.01
C ARG A 43 20.08 -2.51 8.25
N VAL A 44 19.58 -3.50 8.97
CA VAL A 44 18.82 -4.61 8.41
C VAL A 44 17.41 -4.62 9.01
N LEU A 45 16.41 -4.53 8.15
CA LEU A 45 15.02 -4.75 8.49
C LEU A 45 14.70 -6.24 8.34
N VAL A 46 14.17 -6.89 9.37
CA VAL A 46 13.68 -8.28 9.24
C VAL A 46 12.21 -8.24 8.88
N ILE A 47 11.84 -9.00 7.85
CA ILE A 47 10.46 -9.14 7.38
C ILE A 47 10.08 -10.62 7.35
N ASP A 48 8.84 -10.89 7.75
CA ASP A 48 8.24 -12.21 7.74
C ASP A 48 6.75 -12.06 7.39
N ASP A 49 6.36 -12.57 6.23
CA ASP A 49 4.97 -12.55 5.76
C ASP A 49 4.32 -11.15 5.85
N GLY A 50 5.05 -10.14 5.37
CA GLY A 50 4.60 -8.76 5.36
C GLY A 50 4.61 -8.04 6.72
N HIS A 51 5.14 -8.69 7.76
CA HIS A 51 5.28 -8.14 9.11
C HIS A 51 6.74 -7.83 9.43
N THR A 52 6.94 -6.83 10.29
CA THR A 52 8.25 -6.53 10.90
C THR A 52 8.08 -6.29 12.40
N LEU A 53 9.19 -6.13 13.11
CA LEU A 53 9.16 -5.67 14.49
C LEU A 53 9.20 -4.15 14.53
N VAL A 54 8.28 -3.56 15.28
CA VAL A 54 8.24 -2.13 15.57
C VAL A 54 8.33 -1.90 17.06
N ARG A 55 8.87 -0.76 17.45
CA ARG A 55 8.96 -0.32 18.84
C ARG A 55 8.45 1.11 18.95
N ARG A 56 7.65 1.36 19.99
CA ARG A 56 7.32 2.72 20.40
C ARG A 56 8.38 3.24 21.38
N SER A 57 8.76 4.50 21.21
CA SER A 57 9.55 5.26 22.16
C SER A 57 8.93 6.65 22.30
N GLY A 58 8.22 6.88 23.41
CA GLY A 58 7.46 8.12 23.60
C GLY A 58 6.35 8.25 22.56
N ASP A 59 6.40 9.28 21.72
CA ASP A 59 5.39 9.55 20.68
C ASP A 59 5.81 9.07 19.29
N ALA A 60 6.95 8.38 19.17
CA ALA A 60 7.44 7.85 17.91
C ALA A 60 7.31 6.32 17.85
N VAL A 61 6.89 5.81 16.70
CA VAL A 61 6.97 4.38 16.36
C VAL A 61 8.05 4.20 15.29
N GLN A 62 8.96 3.26 15.53
CA GLN A 62 10.10 2.99 14.67
C GLN A 62 10.21 1.51 14.34
N ALA A 63 10.70 1.19 13.15
CA ALA A 63 11.06 -0.17 12.82
C ALA A 63 12.31 -0.60 13.62
N VAL A 64 12.32 -1.84 14.09
CA VAL A 64 13.52 -2.42 14.72
C VAL A 64 14.50 -2.80 13.62
N LEU A 65 15.65 -2.13 13.63
CA LEU A 65 16.73 -2.35 12.68
C LEU A 65 17.90 -3.04 13.38
N TYR A 66 18.47 -4.05 12.73
CA TYR A 66 19.56 -4.88 13.23
C TYR A 66 20.88 -4.50 12.55
N ALA A 67 22.01 -4.71 13.22
CA ALA A 67 23.28 -4.81 12.51
C ALA A 67 23.34 -6.12 11.71
N PRO A 68 24.13 -6.22 10.63
CA PRO A 68 24.21 -7.45 9.83
C PRO A 68 24.60 -8.71 10.62
N ALA A 69 25.40 -8.54 11.69
CA ALA A 69 25.82 -9.64 12.56
C ALA A 69 24.70 -10.16 13.49
N GLU A 70 23.65 -9.37 13.70
CA GLU A 70 22.51 -9.69 14.56
C GLU A 70 21.28 -10.14 13.75
N ALA A 71 21.28 -9.89 12.44
CA ALA A 71 20.19 -10.29 11.57
C ALA A 71 20.13 -11.82 11.40
N PRO A 72 18.94 -12.43 11.38
CA PRO A 72 18.79 -13.86 11.10
C PRO A 72 19.29 -14.21 9.69
N PRO A 73 19.64 -15.48 9.42
CA PRO A 73 19.92 -15.94 8.07
C PRO A 73 18.64 -15.92 7.22
N GLY A 74 18.72 -15.43 5.99
CA GLY A 74 17.60 -15.37 5.05
C GLY A 74 17.99 -14.74 3.72
N GLU A 75 17.03 -14.66 2.79
CA GLU A 75 17.22 -13.94 1.53
C GLU A 75 17.35 -12.44 1.80
N ARG A 76 18.32 -11.78 1.15
CA ARG A 76 18.70 -10.38 1.42
C ARG A 76 18.32 -9.48 0.25
N TYR A 77 17.69 -8.35 0.56
CA TYR A 77 17.30 -7.36 -0.45
C TYR A 77 17.90 -5.99 -0.10
N LEU A 78 18.60 -5.35 -1.04
CA LEU A 78 19.05 -3.97 -0.87
C LEU A 78 17.84 -3.04 -0.95
N LEU A 79 17.56 -2.30 0.12
CA LEU A 79 16.48 -1.30 0.15
C LEU A 79 16.99 0.07 -0.32
N GLY A 80 18.26 0.37 -0.05
CA GLY A 80 18.94 1.57 -0.56
C GLY A 80 20.03 2.08 0.37
N VAL A 81 20.37 3.35 0.21
CA VAL A 81 21.40 4.06 0.99
C VAL A 81 20.87 5.43 1.40
N GLU A 82 21.17 5.84 2.64
CA GLU A 82 20.89 7.18 3.15
C GLU A 82 22.05 7.59 4.06
N ASP A 83 22.60 8.79 3.85
CA ASP A 83 23.72 9.34 4.62
C ASP A 83 24.92 8.38 4.79
N GLY A 84 25.19 7.58 3.76
CA GLY A 84 26.27 6.58 3.74
C GLY A 84 25.94 5.27 4.44
N VAL A 85 24.78 5.14 5.07
CA VAL A 85 24.29 3.90 5.68
C VAL A 85 23.54 3.07 4.64
N ALA A 86 23.96 1.83 4.44
CA ALA A 86 23.22 0.88 3.61
C ALA A 86 22.07 0.25 4.40
N TYR A 87 20.93 0.10 3.75
CA TYR A 87 19.74 -0.55 4.30
C TYR A 87 19.42 -1.81 3.51
N PHE A 88 19.27 -2.92 4.22
CA PHE A 88 18.84 -4.19 3.67
C PHE A 88 17.55 -4.67 4.33
N ALA A 89 16.76 -5.48 3.62
CA ALA A 89 15.78 -6.36 4.21
C ALA A 89 16.33 -7.79 4.26
N VAL A 90 15.90 -8.56 5.25
CA VAL A 90 16.06 -10.01 5.31
C VAL A 90 14.69 -10.65 5.47
N ALA A 91 14.32 -11.51 4.52
CA ALA A 91 13.13 -12.36 4.66
C ALA A 91 13.48 -13.58 5.54
N ALA A 92 12.98 -13.59 6.77
CA ALA A 92 13.23 -14.62 7.77
C ALA A 92 12.25 -14.49 8.97
N PRO A 93 12.04 -15.57 9.75
CA PRO A 93 11.21 -15.50 10.95
C PRO A 93 11.59 -14.36 11.89
N LEU A 94 10.58 -13.63 12.40
CA LEU A 94 10.82 -12.48 13.30
C LEU A 94 11.49 -12.93 14.62
N PRO A 95 12.61 -12.30 15.03
CA PRO A 95 13.29 -12.65 16.27
C PRO A 95 12.38 -12.48 17.51
N GLY A 96 12.25 -13.54 18.32
CA GLY A 96 11.49 -13.48 19.57
C GLY A 96 9.97 -13.56 19.41
N VAL A 97 9.46 -13.73 18.18
CA VAL A 97 8.03 -13.97 17.91
C VAL A 97 7.83 -15.46 17.62
N PRO A 98 7.02 -16.19 18.41
CA PRO A 98 6.69 -17.58 18.10
C PRO A 98 6.02 -17.67 16.73
N GLY A 99 6.46 -18.61 15.88
CA GLY A 99 5.85 -18.83 14.57
C GLY A 99 4.37 -19.15 14.72
N GLY A 100 3.51 -18.28 14.19
CA GLY A 100 2.06 -18.40 14.22
C GLY A 100 1.46 -17.47 13.15
N ASP A 101 0.24 -17.79 12.70
CA ASP A 101 -0.45 -17.05 11.64
C ASP A 101 -0.59 -15.56 12.00
N VAL A 102 0.33 -14.73 11.51
CA VAL A 102 0.18 -13.27 11.44
C VAL A 102 -0.77 -12.87 10.29
N ASN A 103 -1.33 -13.85 9.57
CA ASN A 103 -2.29 -13.69 8.48
C ASN A 103 -3.71 -13.30 8.95
N GLY A 104 -3.81 -12.17 9.66
CA GLY A 104 -5.08 -11.50 9.90
C GLY A 104 -5.51 -10.71 8.66
N ARG A 105 -6.28 -11.32 7.75
CA ARG A 105 -7.03 -10.61 6.67
C ARG A 105 -7.89 -9.45 7.20
N VAL A 106 -8.15 -9.42 8.52
CA VAL A 106 -8.65 -8.27 9.27
C VAL A 106 -7.50 -7.69 10.08
N THR A 107 -6.88 -6.64 9.57
CA THR A 107 -5.81 -5.94 10.28
C THR A 107 -6.43 -4.73 10.98
N VAL A 108 -6.59 -4.82 12.30
CA VAL A 108 -6.98 -3.66 13.12
C VAL A 108 -5.80 -2.68 13.09
N PRO A 109 -5.99 -1.41 12.64
CA PRO A 109 -4.93 -0.41 12.70
C PRO A 109 -4.37 -0.28 14.12
N MET A 110 -3.06 -0.17 14.28
CA MET A 110 -2.49 0.14 15.58
C MET A 110 -2.70 1.62 15.86
N SER A 111 -3.10 1.93 17.10
CA SER A 111 -3.03 3.30 17.59
C SER A 111 -1.74 3.50 18.39
N LEU A 112 -1.25 4.74 18.42
CA LEU A 112 -0.13 5.11 19.29
C LEU A 112 -0.39 4.72 20.75
N ARG A 113 -1.64 4.83 21.22
CA ARG A 113 -2.02 4.50 22.60
C ARG A 113 -1.95 3.01 22.90
N ASP A 114 -2.26 2.18 21.91
CA ASP A 114 -2.33 0.72 22.04
C ASP A 114 -0.99 0.04 21.69
N THR A 115 0.00 0.81 21.22
CA THR A 115 1.35 0.31 20.96
C THR A 115 2.14 0.32 22.27
N PRO A 116 2.59 -0.86 22.78
CA PRO A 116 3.38 -0.94 24.00
C PRO A 116 4.66 -0.12 23.90
N ASP A 117 4.98 0.65 24.94
CA ASP A 117 6.23 1.40 25.00
C ASP A 117 7.39 0.45 25.33
N GLY A 118 8.51 0.60 24.62
CA GLY A 118 9.73 -0.15 24.86
C GLY A 118 9.82 -1.54 24.19
N GLU A 119 8.90 -2.48 24.45
CA GLU A 119 9.03 -3.84 23.90
C GLU A 119 8.67 -3.91 22.40
N PRO A 120 9.51 -4.55 21.55
CA PRO A 120 9.16 -4.78 20.16
C PRO A 120 7.91 -5.63 20.00
N VAL A 121 7.07 -5.25 19.05
CA VAL A 121 5.87 -5.99 18.66
C VAL A 121 5.85 -6.22 17.16
N ALA A 122 5.32 -7.36 16.73
CA ALA A 122 5.12 -7.65 15.31
C ALA A 122 3.97 -6.80 14.77
N ALA A 123 4.21 -6.12 13.65
CA ALA A 123 3.21 -5.31 12.98
C ALA A 123 3.37 -5.35 11.46
N GLY A 124 2.24 -5.46 10.76
CA GLY A 124 2.18 -5.36 9.32
C GLY A 124 2.00 -3.92 8.84
N LEU A 125 2.19 -3.70 7.55
CA LEU A 125 2.14 -2.37 6.96
C LEU A 125 0.75 -1.68 7.11
N ARG A 126 -0.36 -2.43 7.12
CA ARG A 126 -1.71 -1.87 7.40
C ARG A 126 -1.89 -1.40 8.84
N GLN A 127 -1.20 -2.04 9.77
CA GLN A 127 -1.25 -1.73 11.21
C GLN A 127 -0.48 -0.47 11.54
N VAL A 128 0.76 -0.38 11.07
CA VAL A 128 1.74 0.59 11.59
C VAL A 128 2.21 1.61 10.55
N GLY A 129 1.91 1.42 9.26
CA GLY A 129 2.44 2.28 8.20
C GLY A 129 2.10 3.77 8.35
N GLY A 130 0.96 4.09 8.97
CA GLY A 130 0.57 5.46 9.30
C GLY A 130 1.30 6.07 10.50
N LEU A 131 1.88 5.25 11.38
CA LEU A 131 2.58 5.69 12.60
C LEU A 131 4.10 5.81 12.40
N LEU A 132 4.66 5.14 11.39
CA LEU A 132 6.09 5.18 11.10
C LEU A 132 6.54 6.55 10.60
N GLY A 133 7.79 6.92 10.88
CA GLY A 133 8.45 8.02 10.20
C GLY A 133 8.71 7.71 8.72
N ASP A 134 8.99 8.73 7.91
CA ASP A 134 9.09 8.61 6.45
C ASP A 134 10.11 7.55 5.99
N ARG A 135 11.28 7.51 6.63
CA ARG A 135 12.31 6.50 6.35
C ARG A 135 11.80 5.08 6.58
N ASP A 136 11.30 4.80 7.79
CA ASP A 136 10.91 3.45 8.20
C ASP A 136 9.66 2.99 7.42
N ALA A 137 8.74 3.91 7.11
CA ALA A 137 7.61 3.64 6.23
C ALA A 137 8.10 3.24 4.82
N GLY A 138 9.01 4.02 4.22
CA GLY A 138 9.57 3.72 2.90
C GLY A 138 10.33 2.40 2.85
N LEU A 139 11.12 2.10 3.89
CA LEU A 139 11.83 0.83 4.05
C LEU A 139 10.83 -0.34 4.11
N LEU A 140 9.83 -0.27 4.99
CA LEU A 140 8.87 -1.35 5.19
C LEU A 140 8.01 -1.59 3.95
N VAL A 141 7.46 -0.54 3.33
CA VAL A 141 6.68 -0.64 2.09
C VAL A 141 7.49 -1.38 1.02
N TYR A 142 8.76 -1.01 0.87
CA TYR A 142 9.60 -1.61 -0.16
C TYR A 142 9.96 -3.06 0.15
N ALA A 143 10.30 -3.34 1.40
CA ALA A 143 10.65 -4.66 1.89
C ALA A 143 9.49 -5.65 1.71
N VAL A 144 8.27 -5.27 2.12
CA VAL A 144 7.05 -6.09 1.95
C VAL A 144 6.77 -6.36 0.47
N ALA A 145 6.94 -5.36 -0.40
CA ALA A 145 6.72 -5.54 -1.84
C ALA A 145 7.72 -6.52 -2.48
N LEU A 146 9.00 -6.47 -2.08
CA LEU A 146 10.02 -7.38 -2.57
C LEU A 146 9.81 -8.81 -2.06
N GLU A 147 9.51 -8.97 -0.77
CA GLU A 147 9.19 -10.27 -0.17
C GLU A 147 7.98 -10.92 -0.84
N ALA A 148 6.87 -10.19 -0.97
CA ALA A 148 5.65 -10.71 -1.60
C ALA A 148 5.87 -11.16 -3.06
N TRP A 149 6.76 -10.49 -3.78
CA TRP A 149 7.16 -10.93 -5.11
C TRP A 149 8.02 -12.20 -5.05
N HIS A 150 9.04 -12.22 -4.18
CA HIS A 150 9.94 -13.35 -4.05
C HIS A 150 9.22 -14.64 -3.65
N THR A 151 8.26 -14.58 -2.74
CA THR A 151 7.47 -15.75 -2.28
C THR A 151 6.56 -16.33 -3.37
N THR A 152 6.22 -15.57 -4.41
CA THR A 152 5.28 -15.99 -5.45
C THR A 152 5.90 -16.21 -6.83
N HIS A 153 7.18 -15.87 -7.02
CA HIS A 153 7.86 -15.91 -8.32
C HIS A 153 9.16 -16.75 -8.28
N GLU A 154 9.18 -17.84 -7.51
CA GLU A 154 10.37 -18.69 -7.37
C GLU A 154 10.77 -19.43 -8.66
N TYR A 155 9.84 -19.65 -9.59
CA TYR A 155 10.05 -20.45 -10.81
C TYR A 155 9.89 -19.63 -12.07
N CYS A 156 10.66 -19.97 -13.11
CA CYS A 156 10.64 -19.31 -14.40
C CYS A 156 9.30 -19.60 -15.11
N PRO A 157 8.53 -18.57 -15.50
CA PRO A 157 7.27 -18.74 -16.24
C PRO A 157 7.44 -19.30 -17.66
N ARG A 158 8.67 -19.34 -18.20
CA ARG A 158 8.94 -19.89 -19.55
C ARG A 158 9.22 -21.39 -19.54
N CYS A 159 10.01 -21.87 -18.58
CA CYS A 159 10.50 -23.25 -18.56
C CYS A 159 10.25 -24.02 -17.26
N GLY A 160 9.71 -23.36 -16.22
CA GLY A 160 9.41 -23.99 -14.93
C GLY A 160 10.62 -24.22 -14.02
N THR A 161 11.83 -23.81 -14.41
CA THR A 161 13.03 -23.97 -13.55
C THR A 161 13.05 -22.96 -12.41
N ARG A 162 13.47 -23.38 -11.22
CA ARG A 162 13.69 -22.48 -10.07
C ARG A 162 14.71 -21.41 -10.45
N THR A 163 14.39 -20.17 -10.11
CA THR A 163 15.18 -18.97 -10.44
C THR A 163 16.07 -18.56 -9.26
N GLU A 164 17.15 -17.86 -9.57
CA GLU A 164 18.13 -17.37 -8.60
C GLU A 164 17.95 -15.87 -8.37
N VAL A 165 17.96 -15.44 -7.11
CA VAL A 165 17.89 -14.03 -6.74
C VAL A 165 19.24 -13.36 -7.04
N GLN A 166 19.20 -12.26 -7.80
CA GLN A 166 20.38 -11.46 -8.12
C GLN A 166 20.07 -9.96 -8.00
N ALA A 167 21.06 -9.12 -8.34
CA ALA A 167 20.97 -7.66 -8.31
C ALA A 167 20.44 -7.11 -6.96
N GLY A 168 20.97 -7.60 -5.84
CA GLY A 168 20.55 -7.19 -4.50
C GLY A 168 19.06 -7.43 -4.22
N GLY A 169 18.44 -8.46 -4.80
CA GLY A 169 17.02 -8.77 -4.60
C GLY A 169 16.07 -8.17 -5.63
N HIS A 170 16.57 -7.50 -6.67
CA HIS A 170 15.70 -6.78 -7.63
C HIS A 170 15.51 -7.52 -8.95
N ILE A 171 16.13 -8.67 -9.12
CA ILE A 171 15.89 -9.57 -10.25
C ILE A 171 15.92 -11.03 -9.78
N ARG A 172 15.18 -11.87 -10.50
CA ARG A 172 15.35 -13.32 -10.48
C ARG A 172 15.80 -13.78 -11.87
N VAL A 173 16.84 -14.60 -11.94
CA VAL A 173 17.42 -15.07 -13.19
C VAL A 173 17.20 -16.58 -13.30
N CYS A 174 16.70 -17.03 -14.45
CA CYS A 174 16.59 -18.45 -14.72
C CYS A 174 17.96 -19.00 -15.17
N PRO A 175 18.53 -20.02 -14.49
CA PRO A 175 19.83 -20.58 -14.87
C PRO A 175 19.77 -21.45 -16.14
N GLN A 176 18.58 -21.83 -16.62
CA GLN A 176 18.42 -22.66 -17.82
C GLN A 176 18.31 -21.84 -19.10
N ASP A 177 17.47 -20.79 -19.10
CA ASP A 177 17.20 -20.00 -20.31
C ASP A 177 17.79 -18.57 -20.25
N GLY A 178 18.40 -18.19 -19.13
CA GLY A 178 19.02 -16.88 -18.91
C GLY A 178 18.02 -15.72 -18.81
N SER A 179 16.71 -16.00 -18.78
CA SER A 179 15.68 -14.97 -18.70
C SER A 179 15.69 -14.27 -17.34
N GLN A 180 15.42 -12.96 -17.36
CA GLN A 180 15.35 -12.12 -16.17
C GLN A 180 13.89 -11.80 -15.85
N HIS A 181 13.54 -11.89 -14.58
CA HIS A 181 12.23 -11.53 -14.04
C HIS A 181 12.41 -10.39 -13.03
N PHE A 182 11.50 -9.43 -13.08
CA PHE A 182 11.52 -8.23 -12.27
C PHE A 182 10.32 -8.22 -11.30
N PRO A 183 10.40 -7.50 -10.17
CA PRO A 183 9.27 -7.29 -9.29
C PRO A 183 8.04 -6.81 -10.05
N ARG A 184 6.92 -7.48 -9.83
CA ARG A 184 5.64 -7.16 -10.47
C ARG A 184 4.89 -6.12 -9.65
N VAL A 185 4.38 -5.09 -10.32
CA VAL A 185 3.49 -4.07 -9.74
C VAL A 185 2.24 -4.00 -10.63
N ASP A 186 1.08 -4.23 -10.03
CA ASP A 186 -0.20 -4.24 -10.73
C ASP A 186 -0.88 -2.86 -10.57
N PRO A 187 -0.99 -2.04 -11.63
CA PRO A 187 -1.66 -0.74 -11.54
C PRO A 187 -3.16 -0.91 -11.30
N ALA A 188 -3.70 -0.17 -10.33
CA ALA A 188 -5.13 -0.14 -10.03
C ALA A 188 -5.57 1.31 -9.85
N VAL A 189 -6.66 1.71 -10.52
CA VAL A 189 -7.28 3.01 -10.33
C VAL A 189 -8.19 2.96 -9.11
N ILE A 190 -8.27 4.06 -8.37
CA ILE A 190 -9.19 4.24 -7.26
C ILE A 190 -9.76 5.65 -7.34
N MET A 191 -11.08 5.76 -7.38
CA MET A 191 -11.72 6.99 -7.85
C MET A 191 -12.86 7.44 -6.96
N LEU A 192 -12.82 8.70 -6.53
CA LEU A 192 -13.98 9.36 -5.94
C LEU A 192 -14.82 9.97 -7.06
N VAL A 193 -16.07 9.51 -7.18
CA VAL A 193 -17.01 10.01 -8.18
C VAL A 193 -17.93 11.05 -7.53
N ARG A 194 -18.07 12.21 -8.18
CA ARG A 194 -18.95 13.31 -7.74
C ARG A 194 -20.06 13.55 -8.74
N ASP A 195 -21.26 13.87 -8.27
CA ASP A 195 -22.34 14.34 -9.15
C ASP A 195 -22.42 15.88 -9.23
N ALA A 196 -23.44 16.39 -9.92
CA ALA A 196 -23.65 17.82 -10.11
C ALA A 196 -24.01 18.58 -8.82
N ASP A 197 -24.49 17.87 -7.78
CA ASP A 197 -24.84 18.42 -6.47
C ASP A 197 -23.67 18.29 -5.46
N ASP A 198 -22.46 17.97 -5.95
CA ASP A 198 -21.25 17.69 -5.16
C ASP A 198 -21.43 16.57 -4.12
N ARG A 199 -22.29 15.57 -4.40
CA ARG A 199 -22.37 14.34 -3.60
C ARG A 199 -21.29 13.35 -4.04
N CYS A 200 -20.73 12.59 -3.11
CA CYS A 200 -19.79 11.51 -3.45
C CYS A 200 -20.49 10.14 -3.51
N LEU A 201 -20.04 9.28 -4.41
CA LEU A 201 -20.48 7.89 -4.47
C LEU A 201 -19.59 7.03 -3.57
N LEU A 202 -20.22 6.30 -2.65
CA LEU A 202 -19.58 5.24 -1.88
C LEU A 202 -20.28 3.91 -2.15
N ALA A 203 -19.52 2.82 -2.12
CA ALA A 203 -20.01 1.48 -2.34
C ALA A 203 -19.31 0.45 -1.45
N ARG A 204 -19.89 -0.75 -1.40
CA ARG A 204 -19.42 -1.88 -0.60
C ARG A 204 -19.54 -3.16 -1.42
N GLY A 205 -18.46 -3.93 -1.47
CA GLY A 205 -18.48 -5.27 -2.05
C GLY A 205 -19.08 -6.34 -1.11
N PRO A 206 -19.62 -7.45 -1.64
CA PRO A 206 -20.24 -8.53 -0.87
C PRO A 206 -19.36 -9.12 0.24
N GLN A 207 -18.05 -9.09 0.08
CA GLN A 207 -17.05 -9.61 1.01
C GLN A 207 -16.84 -8.73 2.26
N TRP A 208 -17.37 -7.51 2.28
CA TRP A 208 -17.21 -6.59 3.40
C TRP A 208 -18.45 -6.57 4.31
N PRO A 209 -18.26 -6.54 5.64
CA PRO A 209 -19.33 -6.33 6.60
C PRO A 209 -20.20 -5.10 6.27
N GLU A 210 -21.49 -5.19 6.57
CA GLU A 210 -22.42 -4.06 6.46
C GLU A 210 -21.89 -2.81 7.17
N GLY A 211 -22.18 -1.64 6.61
CA GLY A 211 -21.71 -0.35 7.09
C GLY A 211 -20.27 0.01 6.70
N ARG A 212 -19.48 -0.87 6.06
CA ARG A 212 -18.15 -0.52 5.55
C ARG A 212 -18.23 -0.11 4.07
N LEU A 213 -18.29 1.19 3.79
CA LEU A 213 -18.32 1.71 2.43
C LEU A 213 -17.01 2.43 2.07
N SER A 214 -16.57 2.29 0.82
CA SER A 214 -15.39 2.96 0.25
C SER A 214 -15.75 3.57 -1.10
N ILE A 215 -14.82 4.32 -1.68
CA ILE A 215 -14.85 4.63 -3.11
C ILE A 215 -14.48 3.40 -3.95
N LEU A 216 -14.85 3.45 -5.23
CA LEU A 216 -14.66 2.40 -6.23
C LEU A 216 -13.17 2.25 -6.59
N ALA A 217 -12.76 1.05 -7.01
CA ALA A 217 -11.39 0.79 -7.44
C ALA A 217 -11.31 -0.49 -8.27
N GLY A 218 -10.46 -0.47 -9.31
CA GLY A 218 -10.25 -1.66 -10.14
C GLY A 218 -8.93 -1.64 -10.89
N PHE A 219 -8.58 -2.79 -11.47
CA PHE A 219 -7.29 -2.97 -12.15
C PHE A 219 -7.29 -2.34 -13.53
N VAL A 220 -6.13 -1.81 -13.94
CA VAL A 220 -5.96 -1.32 -15.30
C VAL A 220 -5.70 -2.49 -16.23
N GLU A 221 -6.46 -2.57 -17.33
CA GLU A 221 -6.30 -3.64 -18.31
C GLU A 221 -5.10 -3.43 -19.26
N PRO A 222 -4.56 -4.50 -19.87
CA PRO A 222 -3.50 -4.38 -20.88
C PRO A 222 -3.93 -3.49 -22.07
N GLY A 223 -3.18 -2.41 -22.29
CA GLY A 223 -3.45 -1.47 -23.38
C GLY A 223 -4.47 -0.37 -23.03
N GLU A 224 -4.93 -0.33 -21.78
CA GLU A 224 -5.87 0.67 -21.27
C GLU A 224 -5.14 1.88 -20.66
N SER A 225 -5.65 3.09 -20.89
CA SER A 225 -5.22 4.30 -20.18
C SER A 225 -5.91 4.38 -18.81
N LEU A 226 -5.27 5.02 -17.83
CA LEU A 226 -5.84 5.16 -16.48
C LEU A 226 -7.23 5.81 -16.49
N GLU A 227 -7.43 6.81 -17.34
CA GLU A 227 -8.70 7.51 -17.51
C GLU A 227 -9.80 6.60 -18.08
N HIS A 228 -9.44 5.66 -18.95
CA HIS A 228 -10.39 4.68 -19.48
C HIS A 228 -10.72 3.63 -18.43
N ALA A 229 -9.73 3.16 -17.66
CA ALA A 229 -9.97 2.27 -16.53
C ALA A 229 -10.94 2.92 -15.53
N VAL A 230 -10.75 4.20 -15.20
CA VAL A 230 -11.69 4.93 -14.33
C VAL A 230 -13.11 4.93 -14.89
N ALA A 231 -13.27 5.20 -16.19
CA ALA A 231 -14.59 5.22 -16.81
C ALA A 231 -15.23 3.83 -16.90
N ARG A 232 -14.44 2.81 -17.23
CA ARG A 232 -14.88 1.41 -17.34
C ARG A 232 -15.33 0.86 -15.99
N GLU A 233 -14.47 0.93 -14.97
CA GLU A 233 -14.76 0.40 -13.63
C GLU A 233 -16.03 1.02 -13.03
N VAL A 234 -16.22 2.34 -13.14
CA VAL A 234 -17.44 2.99 -12.65
C VAL A 234 -18.68 2.57 -13.44
N ALA A 235 -18.55 2.37 -14.75
CA ALA A 235 -19.67 1.91 -15.58
C ALA A 235 -20.04 0.44 -15.28
N GLU A 236 -19.04 -0.42 -15.10
CA GLU A 236 -19.21 -1.85 -14.79
C GLU A 236 -19.80 -2.07 -13.38
N GLU A 237 -19.20 -1.46 -12.36
CA GLU A 237 -19.57 -1.73 -10.96
C GLU A 237 -20.93 -1.12 -10.56
N VAL A 238 -21.27 0.07 -11.08
CA VAL A 238 -22.42 0.86 -10.60
C VAL A 238 -23.31 1.45 -11.70
N GLY A 239 -22.99 1.21 -12.98
CA GLY A 239 -23.80 1.69 -14.11
C GLY A 239 -23.73 3.21 -14.36
N VAL A 240 -22.80 3.92 -13.73
CA VAL A 240 -22.69 5.38 -13.84
C VAL A 240 -21.69 5.77 -14.93
N THR A 241 -22.08 6.72 -15.79
CA THR A 241 -21.12 7.30 -16.74
C THR A 241 -20.40 8.47 -16.11
N VAL A 242 -19.07 8.44 -16.18
CA VAL A 242 -18.21 9.52 -15.68
C VAL A 242 -17.40 10.19 -16.79
N VAL A 243 -17.04 11.44 -16.55
CA VAL A 243 -16.19 12.26 -17.41
C VAL A 243 -15.10 12.94 -16.60
N ARG A 244 -14.11 13.49 -17.30
CA ARG A 244 -13.00 14.26 -16.71
C ARG A 244 -12.29 13.54 -15.54
N PRO A 245 -11.82 12.29 -15.69
CA PRO A 245 -10.94 11.70 -14.69
C PRO A 245 -9.72 12.59 -14.48
N ARG A 246 -9.47 13.01 -13.24
CA ARG A 246 -8.34 13.85 -12.86
C ARG A 246 -7.50 13.11 -11.84
N TYR A 247 -6.24 12.88 -12.17
CA TYR A 247 -5.27 12.22 -11.28
C TYR A 247 -4.91 13.12 -10.08
N LEU A 248 -4.76 12.52 -8.90
CA LEU A 248 -4.40 13.24 -7.66
C LEU A 248 -3.14 12.71 -6.97
N GLY A 249 -2.75 11.46 -7.22
CA GLY A 249 -1.58 10.86 -6.56
C GLY A 249 -1.58 9.34 -6.63
N SER A 250 -0.49 8.73 -6.18
CA SER A 250 -0.33 7.27 -6.20
C SER A 250 0.22 6.75 -4.89
N GLN A 251 -0.33 5.64 -4.40
CA GLN A 251 0.13 4.97 -3.19
C GLN A 251 0.49 3.51 -3.48
N PRO A 252 1.70 3.05 -3.14
CA PRO A 252 2.01 1.63 -3.11
C PRO A 252 1.07 0.89 -2.16
N TRP A 253 0.52 -0.23 -2.60
CA TRP A 253 -0.38 -1.06 -1.83
C TRP A 253 0.01 -2.53 -2.00
N PRO A 254 1.09 -2.98 -1.34
CA PRO A 254 1.68 -4.30 -1.53
C PRO A 254 0.88 -5.40 -0.81
N PHE A 255 -0.42 -5.47 -1.09
CA PHE A 255 -1.36 -6.47 -0.60
C PHE A 255 -2.17 -7.09 -1.75
N PRO A 256 -1.55 -7.85 -2.67
CA PRO A 256 -0.15 -8.28 -2.60
C PRO A 256 0.84 -7.35 -3.32
N ARG A 257 0.43 -6.58 -4.34
CA ARG A 257 1.39 -5.88 -5.22
C ARG A 257 0.79 -4.75 -6.07
N SER A 258 -0.22 -4.06 -5.56
CA SER A 258 -0.88 -3.00 -6.32
C SER A 258 -0.15 -1.66 -6.22
N LEU A 259 -0.23 -0.84 -7.28
CA LEU A 259 0.00 0.60 -7.22
C LEU A 259 -1.35 1.29 -7.39
N MET A 260 -1.87 1.85 -6.29
CA MET A 260 -3.16 2.54 -6.30
C MET A 260 -2.99 3.94 -6.88
N LEU A 261 -3.75 4.26 -7.91
CA LEU A 261 -3.70 5.52 -8.65
C LEU A 261 -5.00 6.28 -8.38
N GLY A 262 -4.92 7.35 -7.59
CA GLY A 262 -6.07 8.09 -7.09
C GLY A 262 -6.62 9.09 -8.11
N PHE A 263 -7.93 9.04 -8.34
CA PHE A 263 -8.65 9.91 -9.27
C PHE A 263 -9.89 10.57 -8.63
N PHE A 264 -10.24 11.74 -9.14
CA PHE A 264 -11.59 12.28 -9.07
C PHE A 264 -12.21 12.15 -10.45
N ALA A 265 -13.51 11.84 -10.49
CA ALA A 265 -14.27 11.81 -11.73
C ALA A 265 -15.65 12.44 -11.52
N GLU A 266 -16.24 12.96 -12.60
CA GLU A 266 -17.54 13.64 -12.55
C GLU A 266 -18.60 12.79 -13.22
N ALA A 267 -19.64 12.41 -12.48
CA ALA A 267 -20.77 11.68 -13.01
C ALA A 267 -21.67 12.59 -13.85
N ILE A 268 -22.14 12.05 -14.98
CA ILE A 268 -23.15 12.69 -15.83
C ILE A 268 -24.53 12.03 -15.70
N SER A 269 -24.62 10.97 -14.90
CA SER A 269 -25.85 10.29 -14.50
C SER A 269 -25.75 9.90 -13.01
N THR A 270 -26.90 9.79 -12.32
CA THR A 270 -26.93 9.43 -10.89
C THR A 270 -27.74 8.16 -10.59
N GLU A 271 -28.39 7.59 -11.61
CA GLU A 271 -29.07 6.30 -11.49
C GLU A 271 -28.02 5.20 -11.29
N LEU A 272 -28.11 4.50 -10.16
CA LEU A 272 -27.19 3.42 -9.82
C LEU A 272 -27.80 2.09 -10.27
N THR A 273 -27.01 1.32 -11.02
CA THR A 273 -27.32 -0.07 -11.38
C THR A 273 -26.13 -0.94 -10.94
N PRO A 274 -26.03 -1.28 -9.64
CA PRO A 274 -24.88 -2.04 -9.14
C PRO A 274 -24.81 -3.44 -9.75
N ASP A 275 -23.60 -3.88 -10.12
CA ASP A 275 -23.36 -5.29 -10.39
C ASP A 275 -23.43 -6.06 -9.07
N ALA A 276 -24.39 -6.98 -8.97
CA ALA A 276 -24.62 -7.75 -7.75
C ALA A 276 -23.48 -8.72 -7.40
N GLU A 277 -22.60 -9.06 -8.36
CA GLU A 277 -21.42 -9.88 -8.09
C GLU A 277 -20.30 -9.09 -7.39
N GLU A 278 -20.19 -7.80 -7.66
CA GLU A 278 -19.08 -6.96 -7.18
C GLU A 278 -19.51 -5.94 -6.13
N ILE A 279 -20.74 -5.44 -6.19
CA ILE A 279 -21.29 -4.37 -5.35
C ILE A 279 -22.58 -4.82 -4.67
N ALA A 280 -22.52 -4.96 -3.35
CA ALA A 280 -23.68 -5.28 -2.51
C ALA A 280 -24.51 -4.03 -2.14
N GLU A 281 -23.88 -2.86 -2.14
CA GLU A 281 -24.51 -1.59 -1.76
C GLU A 281 -23.74 -0.43 -2.41
N ALA A 282 -24.45 0.53 -3.00
CA ALA A 282 -23.89 1.77 -3.50
C ALA A 282 -24.86 2.92 -3.23
N ARG A 283 -24.34 4.07 -2.79
CA ARG A 283 -25.16 5.23 -2.43
C ARG A 283 -24.40 6.54 -2.60
N TRP A 284 -25.13 7.56 -3.04
CA TRP A 284 -24.68 8.95 -3.04
C TRP A 284 -24.81 9.57 -1.66
N PHE A 285 -23.77 10.30 -1.24
CA PHE A 285 -23.74 11.02 0.03
C PHE A 285 -23.41 12.50 -0.18
N SER A 286 -24.28 13.38 0.31
CA SER A 286 -23.86 14.75 0.62
C SER A 286 -22.85 14.73 1.77
N ARG A 287 -22.12 15.84 1.96
CA ARG A 287 -21.18 15.99 3.07
C ARG A 287 -21.88 15.84 4.42
N GLU A 288 -23.07 16.42 4.56
CA GLU A 288 -23.90 16.33 5.76
C GLU A 288 -24.44 14.93 5.98
N GLU A 289 -24.81 14.21 4.92
CA GLU A 289 -25.25 12.81 5.03
C GLU A 289 -24.10 11.90 5.46
N LEU A 290 -22.91 12.07 4.88
CA LEU A 290 -21.73 11.32 5.28
C LEU A 290 -21.38 11.56 6.75
N ALA A 291 -21.35 12.83 7.18
CA ALA A 291 -21.06 13.18 8.58
C ALA A 291 -22.06 12.53 9.54
N ARG A 292 -23.37 12.60 9.26
CA ARG A 292 -24.41 11.97 10.08
C ARG A 292 -24.26 10.44 10.14
N ALA A 293 -23.95 9.79 9.02
CA ALA A 293 -23.79 8.33 8.95
C ALA A 293 -22.55 7.85 9.73
N LEU A 294 -21.48 8.66 9.75
CA LEU A 294 -20.29 8.41 10.56
C LEU A 294 -20.57 8.61 12.05
N GLU A 295 -21.26 9.69 12.42
CA GLU A 295 -21.61 10.00 13.82
C GLU A 295 -22.55 8.94 14.43
N SER A 296 -23.49 8.42 13.64
CA SER A 296 -24.41 7.36 14.08
C SER A 296 -23.75 5.98 14.16
N GLY A 297 -22.59 5.79 13.49
CA GLY A 297 -21.93 4.51 13.32
C GLY A 297 -22.62 3.58 12.30
N GLU A 298 -23.60 4.08 11.55
CA GLU A 298 -24.22 3.38 10.40
C GLU A 298 -23.16 3.08 9.33
N LEU A 299 -22.27 4.05 9.11
CA LEU A 299 -21.20 3.96 8.15
C LEU A 299 -19.86 4.05 8.88
N ARG A 300 -18.91 3.23 8.43
CA ARG A 300 -17.49 3.39 8.69
C ARG A 300 -16.77 3.61 7.38
N LEU A 301 -15.54 4.11 7.43
CA LEU A 301 -14.68 4.39 6.27
C LEU A 301 -13.35 3.62 6.32
N PRO A 302 -12.61 3.53 5.19
CA PRO A 302 -11.31 2.89 5.19
C PRO A 302 -10.36 3.53 6.20
N PRO A 303 -9.40 2.76 6.77
CA PRO A 303 -8.47 3.30 7.75
C PRO A 303 -7.64 4.45 7.16
N PRO A 304 -7.13 5.38 7.99
CA PRO A 304 -6.34 6.55 7.55
C PRO A 304 -5.14 6.25 6.65
N VAL A 305 -4.60 5.03 6.72
CA VAL A 305 -3.50 4.56 5.85
C VAL A 305 -3.92 4.35 4.39
N SER A 306 -5.22 4.21 4.11
CA SER A 306 -5.73 4.00 2.75
C SER A 306 -5.79 5.29 1.95
N ILE A 307 -5.37 5.25 0.68
CA ILE A 307 -5.57 6.37 -0.27
C ILE A 307 -7.07 6.68 -0.47
N ALA A 308 -7.94 5.69 -0.30
CA ALA A 308 -9.39 5.89 -0.33
C ALA A 308 -9.83 6.92 0.70
N ARG A 309 -9.32 6.79 1.93
CA ARG A 309 -9.61 7.70 3.03
C ARG A 309 -9.15 9.12 2.71
N ARG A 310 -7.95 9.27 2.13
CA ARG A 310 -7.42 10.57 1.71
C ARG A 310 -8.23 11.23 0.62
N LEU A 311 -8.70 10.48 -0.37
CA LEU A 311 -9.57 11.01 -1.43
C LEU A 311 -10.91 11.49 -0.86
N ILE A 312 -11.51 10.70 0.04
CA ILE A 312 -12.76 11.07 0.72
C ILE A 312 -12.60 12.31 1.59
N GLU A 313 -11.54 12.39 2.40
CA GLU A 313 -11.25 13.57 3.25
C GLU A 313 -10.93 14.81 2.41
N THR A 314 -10.21 14.64 1.29
CA THR A 314 -9.92 15.73 0.35
C THR A 314 -11.20 16.28 -0.27
N TRP A 315 -12.11 15.40 -0.70
CA TRP A 315 -13.42 15.84 -1.14
C TRP A 315 -14.14 16.51 0.02
N TYR A 316 -14.27 15.86 1.19
CA TYR A 316 -15.01 16.33 2.37
C TYR A 316 -14.51 17.68 2.93
N GLY A 317 -13.25 18.03 2.70
CA GLY A 317 -12.64 19.30 3.13
C GLY A 317 -12.07 19.28 4.55
N GLY A 318 -11.83 18.08 5.11
CA GLY A 318 -11.31 17.94 6.47
C GLY A 318 -11.11 16.49 6.90
N GLU A 319 -10.52 16.30 8.07
CA GLU A 319 -10.38 14.98 8.67
C GLU A 319 -11.73 14.42 9.10
N LEU A 320 -11.93 13.12 8.85
CA LEU A 320 -13.12 12.40 9.29
C LEU A 320 -12.76 11.51 10.49
N THR A 321 -13.75 10.93 11.14
CA THR A 321 -13.58 9.83 12.11
C THR A 321 -14.29 8.57 11.59
N GLY A 322 -14.51 7.56 12.44
CA GLY A 322 -15.33 6.39 12.10
C GLY A 322 -14.69 5.42 11.10
N ASP A 323 -13.45 5.00 11.32
CA ASP A 323 -12.80 3.96 10.53
C ASP A 323 -13.07 2.52 11.05
N TRP A 324 -12.66 1.51 10.28
CA TRP A 324 -12.94 0.10 10.53
C TRP A 324 -11.73 -0.83 10.57
#